data_AF-A0A2L1UAS8-F1
#
_entry.id   AF-A0A2L1UAS8-F1
#
_cell.length_a   1.000
_cell.length_b   1.000
_cell.length_c   1.000
_cell.angle_alpha   90.00
_cell.angle_beta   90.00
_cell.angle_gamma   90.00
#
_symmetry.space_group_name_H-M   'P 1'
#
loop_
_entity.id
_entity.type
_entity.pdbx_description
1 polymer ?
#
loop_
_entity_poly.entity_id
_entity_poly.type
_entity_poly.pdbx_seq_one_letter_code
_entity_poly.pdbx_strand_id
1 'polypeptide(L)'
;MNWKWLSGTLLASLLGLTLILQPIQAEQKNPSYRDQVAVLMYHHIHDTDKSSGTVTTRLFEDQIRYLKDKGYHFISLTEFKAFMKGASVPSNAVLVTLDDGYKSVYENAYPVLKKYEVPAVSFVITETLDDPESSYIPPMSRDELYQMTHETDFIDIQSHTHASHRKLGNNQAALVGRETVDGKEETKEQYEQRILKDGKTSIEHLSRIYERPVDTIAYPYGIINTESIRLLKKSGFQYGFTIIPQMATRDADPMRIPRINAGSPWITPERLDRIIQKRTIPIPDSPDFFPLDDAMKQLGGDMQLDHQKVIIRYQDRYWVGKIRSMELRGTAGILRLKKPLLLRGGHPMISWKDLQTLTRQQAQYDPATRQISLRKPLMTHSS
;
A
#
# COMPACT_ATOMS: atom_id res chain seq x y z
N MET A 1 -83.17 -19.38 24.94
CA MET A 1 -83.26 -20.17 23.69
C MET A 1 -81.89 -20.80 23.45
N ASN A 2 -81.83 -22.13 23.36
CA ASN A 2 -80.61 -22.93 23.40
C ASN A 2 -79.65 -22.64 22.24
N TRP A 3 -78.35 -22.50 22.53
CA TRP A 3 -77.29 -22.56 21.53
C TRP A 3 -76.32 -23.68 21.91
N LYS A 4 -76.45 -24.82 21.23
CA LYS A 4 -75.41 -25.85 21.18
C LYS A 4 -75.00 -26.03 19.71
N TRP A 5 -73.67 -26.09 19.52
CA TRP A 5 -72.90 -26.53 18.36
C TRP A 5 -72.63 -25.53 17.23
N LEU A 6 -71.36 -25.14 17.13
CA LEU A 6 -70.44 -25.30 15.98
C LEU A 6 -69.13 -24.58 16.38
N SER A 7 -68.17 -25.27 16.99
CA SER A 7 -67.13 -26.11 16.37
C SER A 7 -66.03 -25.32 15.65
N GLY A 8 -64.80 -25.52 16.11
CA GLY A 8 -63.67 -25.70 15.22
C GLY A 8 -62.78 -24.49 14.99
N THR A 9 -61.51 -24.66 15.35
CA THR A 9 -60.32 -23.99 14.80
C THR A 9 -60.14 -22.50 15.06
N LEU A 10 -59.63 -22.18 16.26
CA LEU A 10 -58.83 -20.97 16.48
C LEU A 10 -57.83 -21.20 17.61
N LEU A 11 -56.95 -22.19 17.43
CA LEU A 11 -55.88 -22.47 18.40
C LEU A 11 -54.67 -23.13 17.71
N ALA A 12 -54.16 -22.51 16.66
CA ALA A 12 -52.90 -22.91 16.03
C ALA A 12 -52.27 -21.78 15.20
N SER A 13 -52.03 -20.60 15.80
CA SER A 13 -51.25 -19.55 15.10
C SER A 13 -50.68 -18.48 16.02
N LEU A 14 -50.15 -18.85 17.20
CA LEU A 14 -49.54 -17.89 18.13
C LEU A 14 -48.31 -18.43 18.88
N LEU A 15 -47.64 -19.46 18.35
CA LEU A 15 -46.49 -20.10 19.01
C LEU A 15 -45.25 -20.34 18.12
N GLY A 16 -45.12 -19.69 16.97
CA GLY A 16 -44.00 -20.00 16.08
C GLY A 16 -43.63 -18.89 15.11
N LEU A 17 -43.26 -17.71 15.61
CA LEU A 17 -42.58 -16.71 14.77
C LEU A 17 -41.74 -15.70 15.58
N THR A 18 -41.07 -16.15 16.63
CA THR A 18 -39.78 -15.55 17.01
C THR A 18 -38.71 -16.23 16.17
N LEU A 19 -38.66 -15.88 14.89
CA LEU A 19 -37.44 -16.06 14.10
C LEU A 19 -36.38 -15.18 14.75
N ILE A 20 -35.60 -15.80 15.63
CA ILE A 20 -34.31 -15.29 16.06
C ILE A 20 -33.51 -15.15 14.76
N LEU A 21 -33.49 -13.94 14.20
CA LEU A 21 -32.48 -13.51 13.25
C LEU A 21 -31.16 -13.62 13.99
N GLN A 22 -30.58 -14.82 14.01
CA GLN A 22 -29.17 -14.92 14.27
C GLN A 22 -28.52 -14.07 13.17
N PRO A 23 -27.74 -13.03 13.52
CA PRO A 23 -27.00 -12.34 12.50
C PRO A 23 -26.20 -13.43 11.80
N ILE A 24 -26.38 -13.54 10.48
CA ILE A 24 -25.45 -14.27 9.64
C ILE A 24 -24.13 -13.55 9.92
N GLN A 25 -23.35 -14.07 10.87
CA GLN A 25 -21.94 -13.77 10.95
C GLN A 25 -21.42 -14.31 9.63
N ALA A 26 -21.29 -13.42 8.65
CA ALA A 26 -20.52 -13.68 7.46
C ALA A 26 -19.25 -14.35 7.95
N GLU A 27 -19.08 -15.62 7.59
CA GLU A 27 -17.92 -16.41 7.94
C GLU A 27 -16.72 -15.51 7.66
N GLN A 28 -16.05 -15.04 8.72
CA GLN A 28 -14.92 -14.13 8.57
C GLN A 28 -13.86 -14.93 7.85
N LYS A 29 -13.83 -14.83 6.52
CA LYS A 29 -12.77 -15.41 5.70
C LYS A 29 -11.49 -14.84 6.26
N ASN A 30 -10.63 -15.73 6.76
CA ASN A 30 -9.32 -15.33 7.25
C ASN A 30 -8.64 -14.50 6.17
N PRO A 31 -8.12 -13.31 6.52
CA PRO A 31 -7.49 -12.46 5.53
C PRO A 31 -6.27 -13.17 4.94
N SER A 32 -6.12 -13.04 3.63
CA SER A 32 -4.98 -13.58 2.90
C SER A 32 -3.67 -12.92 3.32
N TYR A 33 -3.69 -11.62 3.59
CA TYR A 33 -2.52 -10.89 4.07
C TYR A 33 -2.91 -9.66 4.91
N ARG A 34 -1.94 -9.19 5.70
CA ARG A 34 -1.99 -7.98 6.52
C ARG A 34 -0.69 -7.20 6.34
N ASP A 35 -0.68 -5.94 6.74
CA ASP A 35 0.49 -5.02 6.76
C ASP A 35 1.27 -4.88 5.44
N GLN A 36 0.58 -5.05 4.32
CA GLN A 36 1.16 -4.94 2.99
C GLN A 36 0.05 -4.62 2.01
N VAL A 37 0.39 -4.00 0.89
CA VAL A 37 -0.56 -3.54 -0.10
C VAL A 37 -0.23 -4.16 -1.45
N ALA A 38 -1.23 -4.75 -2.11
CA ALA A 38 -1.12 -5.11 -3.51
C ALA A 38 -1.35 -3.84 -4.34
N VAL A 39 -0.30 -3.30 -4.97
CA VAL A 39 -0.47 -2.19 -5.91
C VAL A 39 -0.67 -2.76 -7.30
N LEU A 40 -1.83 -2.55 -7.89
CA LEU A 40 -2.21 -3.07 -9.21
C LEU A 40 -1.93 -2.04 -10.28
N MET A 41 -1.27 -2.46 -11.35
CA MET A 41 -0.92 -1.62 -12.50
C MET A 41 -1.76 -2.00 -13.72
N TYR A 42 -2.48 -1.01 -14.24
CA TYR A 42 -3.24 -1.01 -15.50
C TYR A 42 -2.70 0.09 -16.43
N HIS A 43 -3.03 0.02 -17.72
CA HIS A 43 -2.70 1.06 -18.68
C HIS A 43 -3.96 1.43 -19.47
N HIS A 44 -4.24 0.69 -20.55
CA HIS A 44 -5.33 0.98 -21.46
C HIS A 44 -6.56 0.11 -21.16
N ILE A 45 -7.74 0.72 -21.03
CA ILE A 45 -9.00 0.01 -20.78
C ILE A 45 -9.91 0.20 -21.99
N HIS A 46 -9.89 -0.74 -22.92
CA HIS A 46 -10.54 -0.57 -24.22
C HIS A 46 -11.10 -1.90 -24.75
N ASP A 47 -12.31 -1.88 -25.29
CA ASP A 47 -13.05 -3.11 -25.63
C ASP A 47 -12.62 -3.76 -26.95
N THR A 48 -11.99 -3.00 -27.85
CA THR A 48 -11.64 -3.47 -29.19
C THR A 48 -10.13 -3.45 -29.48
N ASP A 49 -9.32 -2.78 -28.66
CA ASP A 49 -7.86 -2.79 -28.84
C ASP A 49 -7.29 -4.11 -28.30
N LYS A 50 -6.32 -4.70 -29.00
CA LYS A 50 -5.81 -6.05 -28.72
C LYS A 50 -4.34 -6.08 -28.30
N SER A 51 -3.80 -4.95 -27.82
CA SER A 51 -2.44 -4.90 -27.31
C SER A 51 -2.28 -5.65 -25.98
N SER A 52 -1.04 -6.05 -25.66
CA SER A 52 -0.74 -6.82 -24.44
C SER A 52 -0.92 -6.05 -23.13
N GLY A 53 -1.02 -4.72 -23.22
CA GLY A 53 -1.28 -3.79 -22.10
C GLY A 53 -2.72 -3.26 -22.05
N THR A 54 -3.63 -3.84 -22.85
CA THR A 54 -5.04 -3.46 -22.88
C THR A 54 -5.90 -4.51 -22.18
N VAL A 55 -6.82 -4.04 -21.36
CA VAL A 55 -7.86 -4.84 -20.71
C VAL A 55 -9.22 -4.32 -21.19
N THR A 56 -10.17 -5.20 -21.48
CA THR A 56 -11.52 -4.76 -21.84
C THR A 56 -12.24 -4.20 -20.61
N THR A 57 -13.21 -3.32 -20.82
CA THR A 57 -14.02 -2.73 -19.74
C THR A 57 -14.64 -3.82 -18.86
N ARG A 58 -15.18 -4.86 -19.52
CA ARG A 58 -15.76 -6.01 -18.82
C ARG A 58 -14.75 -6.77 -17.97
N LEU A 59 -13.55 -7.04 -18.50
CA LEU A 59 -12.54 -7.77 -17.76
C LEU A 59 -12.04 -6.96 -16.55
N PHE A 60 -11.87 -5.65 -16.72
CA PHE A 60 -11.53 -4.74 -15.61
C PHE A 60 -12.62 -4.77 -14.52
N GLU A 61 -13.90 -4.63 -14.90
CA GLU A 61 -15.01 -4.74 -13.96
C GLU A 61 -15.05 -6.09 -13.24
N ASP A 62 -14.89 -7.19 -13.97
CA ASP A 62 -14.88 -8.53 -13.40
C ASP A 62 -13.73 -8.72 -12.39
N GLN A 63 -12.54 -8.16 -12.66
CA GLN A 63 -11.41 -8.18 -11.72
C GLN A 63 -11.73 -7.39 -10.45
N ILE A 64 -12.23 -6.16 -10.57
CA ILE A 64 -12.58 -5.30 -9.43
C ILE A 64 -13.65 -5.96 -8.56
N ARG A 65 -14.75 -6.40 -9.17
CA ARG A 65 -15.85 -7.06 -8.47
C ARG A 65 -15.38 -8.33 -7.76
N TYR A 66 -14.60 -9.17 -8.43
CA TYR A 66 -14.08 -10.40 -7.83
C TYR A 66 -13.21 -10.14 -6.60
N LEU A 67 -12.33 -9.13 -6.65
CA LEU A 67 -11.51 -8.76 -5.49
C LEU A 67 -12.39 -8.25 -4.34
N LYS A 68 -13.41 -7.41 -4.59
CA LYS A 68 -14.38 -7.02 -3.54
C LYS A 68 -15.09 -8.24 -2.94
N ASP A 69 -15.60 -9.15 -3.78
CA ASP A 69 -16.30 -10.38 -3.37
C ASP A 69 -15.40 -11.32 -2.54
N LYS A 70 -14.08 -11.23 -2.71
CA LYS A 70 -13.07 -11.96 -1.94
C LYS A 70 -12.63 -11.26 -0.64
N GLY A 71 -13.16 -10.08 -0.35
CA GLY A 71 -12.82 -9.32 0.86
C GLY A 71 -11.49 -8.59 0.74
N TYR A 72 -11.11 -8.15 -0.46
CA TYR A 72 -10.04 -7.17 -0.63
C TYR A 72 -10.56 -5.77 -0.33
N HIS A 73 -9.69 -4.95 0.25
CA HIS A 73 -10.01 -3.59 0.66
C HIS A 73 -9.24 -2.60 -0.20
N PHE A 74 -9.95 -1.88 -1.07
CA PHE A 74 -9.35 -0.85 -1.90
C PHE A 74 -9.06 0.39 -1.07
N ILE A 75 -7.84 0.91 -1.15
CA ILE A 75 -7.38 2.09 -0.40
C ILE A 75 -6.99 3.23 -1.32
N SER A 76 -7.17 4.45 -0.87
CA SER A 76 -6.74 5.68 -1.53
C SER A 76 -5.21 5.85 -1.54
N LEU A 77 -4.71 6.74 -2.40
CA LEU A 77 -3.29 7.11 -2.35
C LEU A 77 -2.90 7.76 -1.02
N THR A 78 -3.83 8.51 -0.41
CA THR A 78 -3.61 9.14 0.90
C THR A 78 -3.39 8.08 1.99
N GLU A 79 -4.24 7.05 2.06
CA GLU A 79 -4.07 5.93 2.98
C GLU A 79 -2.79 5.15 2.69
N PHE A 80 -2.47 4.92 1.41
CA PHE A 80 -1.23 4.27 1.02
C PHE A 80 0.02 5.08 1.46
N LYS A 81 0.02 6.40 1.28
CA LYS A 81 1.12 7.26 1.75
C LYS A 81 1.24 7.25 3.27
N ALA A 82 0.12 7.23 3.99
CA ALA A 82 0.10 7.09 5.43
C ALA A 82 0.69 5.74 5.88
N PHE A 83 0.36 4.65 5.19
CA PHE A 83 0.94 3.32 5.40
C PHE A 83 2.47 3.31 5.26
N MET A 84 2.97 3.92 4.19
CA MET A 84 4.41 4.09 3.96
C MET A 84 5.09 4.94 5.05
N LYS A 85 4.32 5.75 5.79
CA LYS A 85 4.79 6.55 6.95
C LYS A 85 4.57 5.86 8.31
N GLY A 86 4.08 4.62 8.32
CA GLY A 86 3.89 3.84 9.54
C GLY A 86 2.44 3.60 9.97
N ALA A 87 1.45 4.18 9.29
CA ALA A 87 0.04 3.90 9.59
C ALA A 87 -0.33 2.43 9.27
N SER A 88 -1.45 1.99 9.80
CA SER A 88 -2.05 0.69 9.50
C SER A 88 -2.85 0.73 8.20
N VAL A 89 -2.95 -0.41 7.53
CA VAL A 89 -3.88 -0.65 6.41
C VAL A 89 -4.85 -1.77 6.75
N PRO A 90 -6.06 -1.80 6.16
CA PRO A 90 -6.93 -2.96 6.27
C PRO A 90 -6.22 -4.22 5.76
N SER A 91 -6.65 -5.39 6.25
CA SER A 91 -6.23 -6.65 5.65
C SER A 91 -6.60 -6.70 4.17
N ASN A 92 -5.86 -7.47 3.37
CA ASN A 92 -6.09 -7.58 1.94
C ASN A 92 -6.14 -6.21 1.22
N ALA A 93 -5.33 -5.24 1.67
CA ALA A 93 -5.30 -3.90 1.09
C ALA A 93 -4.82 -3.91 -0.37
N VAL A 94 -5.49 -3.14 -1.22
CA VAL A 94 -5.20 -3.00 -2.66
C VAL A 94 -5.21 -1.52 -3.05
N LEU A 95 -4.21 -1.09 -3.82
CA LEU A 95 -4.21 0.22 -4.48
C LEU A 95 -4.29 0.00 -5.99
N VAL A 96 -5.24 0.66 -6.66
CA VAL A 96 -5.37 0.61 -8.12
C VAL A 96 -4.59 1.78 -8.74
N THR A 97 -3.75 1.49 -9.72
CA THR A 97 -2.98 2.48 -10.49
C THR A 97 -3.22 2.29 -11.98
N LEU A 98 -3.42 3.39 -12.70
CA LEU A 98 -3.61 3.43 -14.16
C LEU A 98 -2.54 4.34 -14.76
N ASP A 99 -1.69 3.79 -15.61
CA ASP A 99 -0.58 4.53 -16.22
C ASP A 99 -1.00 5.22 -17.52
N ASP A 100 -0.11 6.10 -18.00
CA ASP A 100 -0.16 6.87 -19.26
C ASP A 100 -1.22 7.98 -19.35
N GLY A 101 -2.31 7.90 -18.58
CA GLY A 101 -3.36 8.93 -18.58
C GLY A 101 -4.26 8.88 -19.81
N TYR A 102 -4.50 7.69 -20.36
CA TYR A 102 -5.35 7.51 -21.55
C TYR A 102 -6.80 7.92 -21.32
N LYS A 103 -7.44 8.50 -22.34
CA LYS A 103 -8.87 8.84 -22.38
C LYS A 103 -9.77 7.66 -22.05
N SER A 104 -9.35 6.46 -22.46
CA SER A 104 -10.04 5.20 -22.13
C SER A 104 -10.23 4.97 -20.61
N VAL A 105 -9.36 5.55 -19.77
CA VAL A 105 -9.53 5.51 -18.31
C VAL A 105 -10.76 6.31 -17.90
N TYR A 106 -10.95 7.51 -18.45
CA TYR A 106 -12.13 8.34 -18.22
C TYR A 106 -13.40 7.68 -18.76
N GLU A 107 -13.36 7.15 -19.99
CA GLU A 107 -14.55 6.61 -20.66
C GLU A 107 -14.98 5.24 -20.10
N ASN A 108 -14.03 4.36 -19.77
CA ASN A 108 -14.31 2.95 -19.49
C ASN A 108 -13.98 2.53 -18.04
N ALA A 109 -12.83 2.95 -17.50
CA ALA A 109 -12.43 2.56 -16.15
C ALA A 109 -13.19 3.36 -15.07
N TYR A 110 -13.30 4.67 -15.25
CA TYR A 110 -13.87 5.59 -14.27
C TYR A 110 -15.35 5.29 -13.94
N PRO A 111 -16.25 4.96 -14.89
CA PRO A 111 -17.60 4.53 -14.54
C PRO A 111 -17.65 3.27 -13.67
N VAL A 112 -16.74 2.31 -13.90
CA VAL A 112 -16.60 1.11 -13.07
C VAL A 112 -16.11 1.48 -11.69
N LEU A 113 -15.05 2.29 -11.59
CA LEU A 113 -14.52 2.76 -10.30
C LEU A 113 -15.58 3.51 -9.49
N LYS A 114 -16.40 4.35 -10.14
CA LYS A 114 -17.57 5.01 -9.51
C LYS A 114 -18.60 4.01 -9.01
N LYS A 115 -19.02 3.08 -9.87
CA LYS A 115 -20.03 2.06 -9.54
C LYS A 115 -19.65 1.23 -8.30
N TYR A 116 -18.37 0.94 -8.12
CA TYR A 116 -17.88 0.14 -7.01
C TYR A 116 -17.19 0.96 -5.91
N GLU A 117 -17.19 2.30 -5.97
CA GLU A 117 -16.53 3.20 -5.03
C GLU A 117 -15.07 2.78 -4.75
N VAL A 118 -14.31 2.53 -5.82
CA VAL A 118 -12.92 2.05 -5.73
C VAL A 118 -11.97 3.23 -5.90
N PRO A 119 -11.18 3.58 -4.88
CA PRO A 119 -10.13 4.57 -5.01
C PRO A 119 -9.06 4.12 -6.00
N ALA A 120 -8.52 5.07 -6.78
CA ALA A 120 -7.49 4.79 -7.77
C ALA A 120 -6.59 6.01 -8.02
N VAL A 121 -5.43 5.75 -8.61
CA VAL A 121 -4.47 6.79 -9.03
C VAL A 121 -4.25 6.70 -10.53
N SER A 122 -4.46 7.80 -11.24
CA SER A 122 -4.06 7.92 -12.64
C SER A 122 -2.69 8.61 -12.72
N PHE A 123 -1.70 7.93 -13.28
CA PHE A 123 -0.39 8.50 -13.59
C PHE A 123 -0.41 9.05 -15.01
N VAL A 124 -0.23 10.36 -15.15
CA VAL A 124 -0.51 11.11 -16.37
C VAL A 124 0.78 11.63 -17.00
N ILE A 125 0.95 11.38 -18.31
CA ILE A 125 1.99 12.02 -19.13
C ILE A 125 1.50 13.43 -19.47
N THR A 126 2.25 14.47 -19.09
CA THR A 126 1.71 15.84 -19.16
C THR A 126 2.06 16.63 -20.43
N GLU A 127 2.90 16.10 -21.32
CA GLU A 127 3.27 16.74 -22.59
C GLU A 127 2.10 16.86 -23.56
N THR A 128 1.18 15.90 -23.56
CA THR A 128 0.09 15.81 -24.54
C THR A 128 -1.26 16.33 -24.03
N LEU A 129 -1.30 16.90 -22.81
CA LEU A 129 -2.54 17.39 -22.21
C LEU A 129 -3.18 18.57 -22.96
N ASP A 130 -2.37 19.37 -23.64
CA ASP A 130 -2.83 20.55 -24.37
C ASP A 130 -3.19 20.23 -25.83
N ASP A 131 -2.86 19.03 -26.33
CA ASP A 131 -3.22 18.53 -27.65
C ASP A 131 -3.46 17.00 -27.63
N PRO A 132 -4.58 16.55 -27.03
CA PRO A 132 -4.85 15.13 -26.83
C PRO A 132 -5.01 14.35 -28.15
N GLU A 133 -5.47 14.99 -29.21
CA GLU A 133 -5.67 14.36 -30.52
C GLU A 133 -4.36 14.10 -31.28
N SER A 134 -3.23 14.61 -30.78
CA SER A 134 -1.89 14.38 -31.37
C SER A 134 -1.34 12.96 -31.18
N SER A 135 -1.93 12.17 -30.29
CA SER A 135 -1.44 10.84 -29.92
C SER A 135 -2.30 9.72 -30.50
N TYR A 136 -1.66 8.62 -30.93
CA TYR A 136 -2.36 7.44 -31.46
C TYR A 136 -3.35 6.83 -30.46
N ILE A 137 -2.95 6.74 -29.18
CA ILE A 137 -3.88 6.48 -28.08
C ILE A 137 -4.17 7.84 -27.43
N PRO A 138 -5.42 8.33 -27.50
CA PRO A 138 -5.76 9.64 -26.95
C PRO A 138 -5.51 9.69 -25.43
N PRO A 139 -4.81 10.70 -24.89
CA PRO A 139 -4.78 10.98 -23.46
C PRO A 139 -6.07 11.69 -23.03
N MET A 140 -6.33 11.69 -21.73
CA MET A 140 -7.39 12.54 -21.16
C MET A 140 -7.05 14.01 -21.36
N SER A 141 -8.08 14.81 -21.63
CA SER A 141 -8.03 16.26 -21.57
C SER A 141 -7.94 16.77 -20.12
N ARG A 142 -7.57 18.05 -19.95
CA ARG A 142 -7.57 18.71 -18.64
C ARG A 142 -8.94 18.68 -17.98
N ASP A 143 -10.00 18.86 -18.76
CA ASP A 143 -11.39 18.89 -18.26
C ASP A 143 -11.82 17.50 -17.76
N GLU A 144 -11.46 16.44 -18.48
CA GLU A 144 -11.74 15.06 -18.04
C GLU A 144 -10.99 14.70 -16.75
N LEU A 145 -9.72 15.11 -16.64
CA LEU A 145 -8.94 14.94 -15.40
C LEU A 145 -9.52 15.75 -14.24
N TYR A 146 -9.91 17.00 -14.50
CA TYR A 146 -10.58 17.85 -13.52
C TYR A 146 -11.87 17.19 -13.04
N GLN A 147 -12.72 16.77 -13.97
CA GLN A 147 -13.98 16.12 -13.66
C GLN A 147 -13.78 14.86 -12.82
N MET A 148 -12.86 13.97 -13.20
CA MET A 148 -12.57 12.75 -12.43
C MET A 148 -12.19 13.03 -10.97
N THR A 149 -11.38 14.07 -10.76
CA THR A 149 -10.85 14.42 -9.44
C THR A 149 -11.78 15.28 -8.58
N HIS A 150 -12.79 15.92 -9.19
CA HIS A 150 -13.73 16.82 -8.49
C HIS A 150 -15.14 16.22 -8.33
N GLU A 151 -15.59 15.37 -9.26
CA GLU A 151 -16.84 14.63 -9.09
C GLU A 151 -16.72 13.56 -8.00
N THR A 152 -15.52 13.05 -7.77
CA THR A 152 -15.24 12.03 -6.75
C THR A 152 -14.03 12.44 -5.94
N ASP A 153 -14.03 12.14 -4.64
CA ASP A 153 -12.93 12.43 -3.73
C ASP A 153 -11.88 11.30 -3.65
N PHE A 154 -12.10 10.20 -4.37
CA PHE A 154 -11.30 8.98 -4.32
C PHE A 154 -10.45 8.69 -5.57
N ILE A 155 -10.46 9.57 -6.58
CA ILE A 155 -9.56 9.48 -7.73
C ILE A 155 -8.46 10.53 -7.60
N ASP A 156 -7.21 10.07 -7.58
CA ASP A 156 -6.03 10.93 -7.51
C ASP A 156 -5.32 10.98 -8.87
N ILE A 157 -4.74 12.13 -9.24
CA ILE A 157 -3.88 12.23 -10.43
C ILE A 157 -2.45 12.58 -10.02
N GLN A 158 -1.48 11.91 -10.63
CA GLN A 158 -0.06 11.99 -10.30
C GLN A 158 0.80 11.88 -11.56
N SER A 159 2.12 12.08 -11.45
CA SER A 159 2.98 12.23 -12.64
C SER A 159 3.36 10.89 -13.27
N HIS A 160 3.31 10.82 -14.61
CA HIS A 160 4.03 9.84 -15.42
C HIS A 160 5.10 10.49 -16.29
N THR A 161 5.77 11.52 -15.76
CA THR A 161 6.68 12.46 -16.45
C THR A 161 5.96 13.47 -17.34
N HIS A 162 6.69 14.52 -17.75
CA HIS A 162 6.18 15.44 -18.75
C HIS A 162 6.39 14.85 -20.15
N ALA A 163 7.65 14.73 -20.58
CA ALA A 163 8.07 14.35 -21.93
C ALA A 163 9.09 13.19 -21.93
N SER A 164 9.30 12.55 -20.78
CA SER A 164 10.29 11.48 -20.59
C SER A 164 9.70 10.08 -20.70
N HIS A 165 8.43 9.94 -21.08
CA HIS A 165 7.80 8.67 -21.46
C HIS A 165 8.17 8.26 -22.90
N ARG A 166 9.48 8.15 -23.17
CA ARG A 166 10.01 7.78 -24.48
C ARG A 166 11.29 6.98 -24.38
N LYS A 167 11.60 6.29 -25.47
CA LYS A 167 12.91 5.67 -25.70
C LYS A 167 13.78 6.64 -26.51
N LEU A 168 15.05 6.72 -26.15
CA LEU A 168 16.06 7.45 -26.93
C LEU A 168 16.46 6.63 -28.15
N GLY A 169 17.22 7.21 -29.08
CA GLY A 169 17.67 6.53 -30.31
C GLY A 169 18.49 5.25 -30.07
N ASN A 170 19.08 5.10 -28.88
CA ASN A 170 19.79 3.90 -28.43
C ASN A 170 18.91 2.91 -27.62
N ASN A 171 17.59 3.10 -27.65
CA ASN A 171 16.57 2.32 -26.93
C ASN A 171 16.63 2.39 -25.39
N GLN A 172 17.44 3.29 -24.81
CA GLN A 172 17.39 3.58 -23.38
C GLN A 172 16.13 4.39 -23.04
N ALA A 173 15.60 4.23 -21.83
CA ALA A 173 14.53 5.11 -21.34
C ALA A 173 15.09 6.53 -21.13
N ALA A 174 14.33 7.57 -21.52
CA ALA A 174 14.78 8.95 -21.41
C ALA A 174 15.14 9.37 -19.98
N LEU A 175 14.51 8.76 -18.96
CA LEU A 175 14.87 9.00 -17.56
C LEU A 175 16.27 8.52 -17.17
N VAL A 176 16.92 7.67 -17.96
CA VAL A 176 18.21 7.05 -17.62
C VAL A 176 19.29 7.34 -18.65
N GLY A 177 18.94 7.31 -19.94
CA GLY A 177 19.88 7.53 -21.03
C GLY A 177 20.20 9.00 -21.26
N ARG A 178 21.32 9.23 -21.95
CA ARG A 178 21.73 10.53 -22.48
C ARG A 178 21.22 10.66 -23.91
N GLU A 179 20.64 11.80 -24.23
CA GLU A 179 20.15 12.05 -25.59
C GLU A 179 21.20 12.75 -26.46
N THR A 180 20.88 13.00 -27.73
CA THR A 180 21.73 13.76 -28.63
C THR A 180 21.25 15.20 -28.67
N VAL A 181 22.12 16.14 -28.29
CA VAL A 181 21.88 17.58 -28.33
C VAL A 181 22.90 18.18 -29.31
N ASP A 182 22.42 18.84 -30.37
CA ASP A 182 23.26 19.45 -31.41
C ASP A 182 24.32 18.50 -32.01
N GLY A 183 23.92 17.24 -32.25
CA GLY A 183 24.79 16.22 -32.83
C GLY A 183 25.83 15.63 -31.88
N LYS A 184 25.80 15.98 -30.58
CA LYS A 184 26.69 15.43 -29.54
C LYS A 184 25.89 14.75 -28.43
N GLU A 185 26.53 13.81 -27.74
CA GLU A 185 25.92 13.22 -26.54
C GLU A 185 25.72 14.29 -25.47
N GLU A 186 24.55 14.28 -24.85
CA GLU A 186 24.14 15.17 -23.77
C GLU A 186 25.17 15.15 -22.62
N THR A 187 25.61 16.34 -22.20
CA THR A 187 26.51 16.47 -21.04
C THR A 187 25.79 16.10 -19.75
N LYS A 188 26.55 15.90 -18.67
CA LYS A 188 25.94 15.54 -17.38
C LYS A 188 25.01 16.65 -16.89
N GLU A 189 25.41 17.90 -17.06
CA GLU A 189 24.64 19.07 -16.65
C GLU A 189 23.36 19.19 -17.47
N GLN A 190 23.41 18.98 -18.79
CA GLN A 190 22.23 18.96 -19.64
C GLN A 190 21.24 17.86 -19.23
N TYR A 191 21.73 16.65 -18.99
CA TYR A 191 20.93 15.53 -18.46
C TYR A 191 20.26 15.89 -17.14
N GLU A 192 21.02 16.43 -16.18
CA GLU A 192 20.48 16.84 -14.88
C GLU A 192 19.36 17.89 -15.06
N GLN A 193 19.57 18.90 -15.92
CA GLN A 193 18.55 19.91 -16.20
C GLN A 193 17.32 19.34 -16.90
N ARG A 194 17.47 18.42 -17.85
CA ARG A 194 16.35 17.79 -18.55
C ARG A 194 15.46 17.02 -17.58
N ILE A 195 16.02 16.18 -16.73
CA ILE A 195 15.24 15.40 -15.75
C ILE A 195 14.58 16.31 -14.70
N LEU A 196 15.29 17.32 -14.21
CA LEU A 196 14.72 18.29 -13.26
C LEU A 196 13.58 19.10 -13.87
N LYS A 197 13.76 19.58 -15.11
CA LYS A 197 12.75 20.35 -15.83
C LYS A 197 11.52 19.51 -16.11
N ASP A 198 11.70 18.28 -16.60
CA ASP A 198 10.61 17.35 -16.86
C ASP A 198 9.77 17.10 -15.61
N GLY A 199 10.42 16.73 -14.50
CA GLY A 199 9.74 16.49 -13.22
C GLY A 199 8.95 17.71 -12.75
N LYS A 200 9.59 18.89 -12.70
CA LYS A 200 8.94 20.14 -12.28
C LYS A 200 7.78 20.53 -13.18
N THR A 201 7.93 20.41 -14.49
CA THR A 201 6.87 20.74 -15.46
C THR A 201 5.66 19.83 -15.28
N SER A 202 5.89 18.52 -15.05
CA SER A 202 4.80 17.58 -14.78
C SER A 202 4.03 17.91 -13.49
N ILE A 203 4.75 18.27 -12.42
CA ILE A 203 4.16 18.71 -11.16
C ILE A 203 3.34 19.98 -11.36
N GLU A 204 3.91 20.98 -12.04
CA GLU A 204 3.24 22.26 -12.32
C GLU A 204 1.96 22.06 -13.14
N HIS A 205 2.01 21.27 -14.21
CA HIS A 205 0.86 21.04 -15.10
C HIS A 205 -0.30 20.37 -14.36
N LEU A 206 -0.01 19.38 -13.52
CA LEU A 206 -1.03 18.65 -12.76
C LEU A 206 -1.55 19.46 -11.56
N SER A 207 -0.70 20.26 -10.91
CA SER A 207 -1.12 21.11 -9.77
C SER A 207 -2.09 22.22 -10.16
N ARG A 208 -2.20 22.55 -11.46
CA ARG A 208 -3.22 23.47 -11.98
C ARG A 208 -4.60 22.82 -12.12
N ILE A 209 -4.65 21.49 -12.11
CA ILE A 209 -5.88 20.69 -12.29
C ILE A 209 -6.32 20.10 -10.95
N TYR A 210 -5.37 19.73 -10.09
CA TYR A 210 -5.61 18.88 -8.92
C TYR A 210 -5.17 19.56 -7.63
N GLU A 211 -6.08 19.60 -6.66
CA GLU A 211 -5.93 20.39 -5.43
C GLU A 211 -5.02 19.74 -4.38
N ARG A 212 -4.76 18.43 -4.48
CA ARG A 212 -3.87 17.73 -3.54
C ARG A 212 -2.42 17.73 -4.05
N PRO A 213 -1.42 17.50 -3.19
CA PRO A 213 -0.03 17.51 -3.60
C PRO A 213 0.29 16.51 -4.73
N VAL A 214 0.96 17.00 -5.77
CA VAL A 214 1.57 16.19 -6.82
C VAL A 214 3.02 15.89 -6.42
N ASP A 215 3.19 14.83 -5.65
CA ASP A 215 4.47 14.39 -5.05
C ASP A 215 4.79 12.92 -5.38
N THR A 216 4.01 12.30 -6.27
CA THR A 216 4.12 10.89 -6.62
C THR A 216 4.35 10.74 -8.12
N ILE A 217 5.21 9.78 -8.48
CA ILE A 217 5.51 9.44 -9.86
C ILE A 217 5.42 7.93 -10.09
N ALA A 218 4.87 7.49 -11.22
CA ALA A 218 5.17 6.17 -11.77
C ALA A 218 6.25 6.30 -12.83
N TYR A 219 7.26 5.43 -12.82
CA TYR A 219 8.35 5.55 -13.77
C TYR A 219 8.00 4.90 -15.11
N PRO A 220 8.15 5.60 -16.25
CA PRO A 220 8.03 5.02 -17.59
C PRO A 220 8.81 3.72 -17.71
N TYR A 221 8.14 2.66 -18.17
CA TYR A 221 8.70 1.31 -18.34
C TYR A 221 9.27 0.67 -17.05
N GLY A 222 9.09 1.31 -15.88
CA GLY A 222 9.75 0.95 -14.62
C GLY A 222 11.28 1.08 -14.62
N ILE A 223 11.87 1.77 -15.61
CA ILE A 223 13.32 1.87 -15.78
C ILE A 223 13.84 3.13 -15.10
N ILE A 224 14.61 2.94 -14.03
CA ILE A 224 15.25 4.01 -13.26
C ILE A 224 16.66 3.63 -12.82
N ASN A 225 17.43 4.62 -12.39
CA ASN A 225 18.72 4.46 -11.73
C ASN A 225 18.83 5.39 -10.51
N THR A 226 19.92 5.28 -9.75
CA THR A 226 20.14 6.11 -8.54
C THR A 226 20.13 7.60 -8.85
N GLU A 227 20.69 7.99 -10.00
CA GLU A 227 20.86 9.39 -10.37
C GLU A 227 19.53 10.06 -10.77
N SER A 228 18.72 9.39 -11.59
CA SER A 228 17.37 9.83 -11.96
C SER A 228 16.46 9.92 -10.74
N ILE A 229 16.50 8.94 -9.82
CA ILE A 229 15.76 9.03 -8.55
C ILE A 229 16.19 10.26 -7.74
N ARG A 230 17.49 10.54 -7.64
CA ARG A 230 18.00 11.72 -6.93
C ARG A 230 17.46 13.02 -7.54
N LEU A 231 17.44 13.12 -8.88
CA LEU A 231 16.94 14.29 -9.60
C LEU A 231 15.42 14.43 -9.49
N LEU A 232 14.66 13.34 -9.56
CA LEU A 232 13.22 13.35 -9.38
C LEU A 232 12.83 13.73 -7.94
N LYS A 233 13.57 13.26 -6.92
CA LYS A 233 13.42 13.77 -5.55
C LYS A 233 13.65 15.27 -5.46
N LYS A 234 14.70 15.79 -6.12
CA LYS A 234 14.98 17.24 -6.19
C LYS A 234 13.91 18.04 -6.95
N SER A 235 13.12 17.38 -7.80
CA SER A 235 12.01 18.01 -8.52
C SER A 235 10.78 18.19 -7.64
N GLY A 236 10.64 17.39 -6.57
CA GLY A 236 9.52 17.44 -5.62
C GLY A 236 8.91 16.09 -5.29
N PHE A 237 9.29 15.01 -5.98
CA PHE A 237 8.71 13.68 -5.76
C PHE A 237 9.19 13.02 -4.47
N GLN A 238 8.26 12.49 -3.70
CA GLN A 238 8.49 11.74 -2.46
C GLN A 238 8.23 10.23 -2.64
N TYR A 239 7.37 9.88 -3.59
CA TYR A 239 6.95 8.51 -3.85
C TYR A 239 7.15 8.14 -5.33
N GLY A 240 7.65 6.93 -5.59
CA GLY A 240 8.03 6.46 -6.91
C GLY A 240 7.64 5.01 -7.15
N PHE A 241 6.74 4.77 -8.10
CA PHE A 241 6.21 3.44 -8.44
C PHE A 241 7.01 2.80 -9.58
N THR A 242 7.38 1.53 -9.38
CA THR A 242 8.15 0.69 -10.31
C THR A 242 7.27 -0.43 -10.87
N ILE A 243 7.84 -1.33 -11.68
CA ILE A 243 7.13 -2.53 -12.17
C ILE A 243 7.60 -3.82 -11.47
N ILE A 244 8.28 -3.71 -10.32
CA ILE A 244 8.76 -4.87 -9.58
C ILE A 244 7.53 -5.65 -9.07
N PRO A 245 7.33 -6.92 -9.48
CA PRO A 245 6.08 -7.65 -9.24
C PRO A 245 6.04 -8.24 -7.82
N GLN A 246 6.04 -7.39 -6.80
CA GLN A 246 6.02 -7.75 -5.38
C GLN A 246 4.93 -6.97 -4.63
N MET A 247 4.67 -7.34 -3.37
CA MET A 247 3.81 -6.57 -2.47
C MET A 247 4.54 -5.32 -1.99
N ALA A 248 3.83 -4.20 -1.86
CA ALA A 248 4.35 -3.02 -1.20
C ALA A 248 4.28 -3.24 0.32
N THR A 249 5.43 -3.20 0.99
CA THR A 249 5.54 -3.28 2.45
C THR A 249 5.99 -1.93 3.00
N ARG A 250 5.80 -1.72 4.30
CA ARG A 250 6.24 -0.50 4.97
C ARG A 250 7.75 -0.26 4.95
N ASP A 251 8.54 -1.31 4.70
CA ASP A 251 10.00 -1.22 4.63
C ASP A 251 10.49 -0.97 3.19
N ALA A 252 9.59 -0.88 2.21
CA ALA A 252 9.96 -0.55 0.84
C ALA A 252 10.48 0.90 0.75
N ASP A 253 11.51 1.12 -0.07
CA ASP A 253 11.97 2.47 -0.41
C ASP A 253 10.79 3.24 -1.03
N PRO A 254 10.40 4.41 -0.47
CA PRO A 254 9.30 5.21 -1.01
C PRO A 254 9.46 5.56 -2.49
N MET A 255 10.70 5.64 -3.00
CA MET A 255 10.97 5.88 -4.42
C MET A 255 11.11 4.62 -5.27
N ARG A 256 10.84 3.44 -4.71
CA ARG A 256 10.89 2.14 -5.40
C ARG A 256 9.72 1.24 -5.01
N ILE A 257 8.52 1.79 -4.99
CA ILE A 257 7.30 1.06 -4.66
C ILE A 257 7.03 -0.02 -5.72
N PRO A 258 6.86 -1.30 -5.33
CA PRO A 258 6.58 -2.38 -6.26
C PRO A 258 5.13 -2.35 -6.75
N ARG A 259 4.88 -2.89 -7.96
CA ARG A 259 3.56 -3.03 -8.56
C ARG A 259 3.37 -4.37 -9.23
N ILE A 260 2.17 -4.90 -9.11
CA ILE A 260 1.71 -6.13 -9.74
C ILE A 260 1.00 -5.75 -11.04
N ASN A 261 1.49 -6.26 -12.17
CA ASN A 261 0.78 -6.08 -13.44
C ASN A 261 -0.56 -6.82 -13.41
N ALA A 262 -1.65 -6.06 -13.56
CA ALA A 262 -3.01 -6.56 -13.70
C ALA A 262 -3.62 -6.21 -15.08
N GLY A 263 -3.02 -5.25 -15.79
CA GLY A 263 -3.43 -4.72 -17.09
C GLY A 263 -3.07 -5.59 -18.30
N SER A 264 -3.11 -6.91 -18.19
CA SER A 264 -2.92 -7.81 -19.33
C SER A 264 -4.22 -8.54 -19.67
N PRO A 265 -4.58 -8.69 -20.96
CA PRO A 265 -5.86 -9.31 -21.36
C PRO A 265 -5.97 -10.79 -20.97
N TRP A 266 -4.86 -11.40 -20.57
CA TRP A 266 -4.77 -12.81 -20.15
C TRP A 266 -4.88 -13.03 -18.63
N ILE A 267 -5.06 -11.95 -17.86
CA ILE A 267 -5.18 -12.00 -16.41
C ILE A 267 -6.67 -12.01 -16.05
N THR A 268 -7.25 -13.21 -15.93
CA THR A 268 -8.61 -13.37 -15.39
C THR A 268 -8.68 -12.94 -13.92
N PRO A 269 -9.88 -12.69 -13.36
CA PRO A 269 -10.02 -12.34 -11.94
C PRO A 269 -9.38 -13.36 -10.98
N GLU A 270 -9.57 -14.66 -11.22
CA GLU A 270 -8.98 -15.74 -10.41
C GLU A 270 -7.47 -15.82 -10.59
N ARG A 271 -6.96 -15.44 -11.78
CA ARG A 271 -5.53 -15.37 -12.01
C ARG A 271 -4.92 -14.18 -11.28
N LEU A 272 -5.58 -13.03 -11.27
CA LEU A 272 -5.15 -11.85 -10.53
C LEU A 272 -5.07 -12.14 -9.03
N ASP A 273 -6.10 -12.73 -8.46
CA ASP A 273 -6.13 -13.17 -7.06
C ASP A 273 -4.94 -14.09 -6.75
N ARG A 274 -4.73 -15.16 -7.53
CA ARG A 274 -3.57 -16.05 -7.37
C ARG A 274 -2.23 -15.34 -7.51
N ILE A 275 -2.12 -14.35 -8.40
CA ILE A 275 -0.92 -13.53 -8.58
C ILE A 275 -0.63 -12.74 -7.30
N ILE A 276 -1.65 -12.12 -6.70
CA ILE A 276 -1.51 -11.38 -5.43
C ILE A 276 -1.11 -12.35 -4.31
N GLN A 277 -1.85 -13.45 -4.13
CA GLN A 277 -1.58 -14.45 -3.08
C GLN A 277 -0.15 -15.00 -3.15
N LYS A 278 0.38 -15.27 -4.35
CA LYS A 278 1.75 -15.79 -4.50
C LYS A 278 2.85 -14.78 -4.12
N ARG A 279 2.51 -13.49 -4.00
CA ARG A 279 3.45 -12.42 -3.68
C ARG A 279 3.38 -11.99 -2.22
N THR A 280 2.38 -12.45 -1.47
CA THR A 280 2.22 -12.13 -0.05
C THR A 280 3.45 -12.56 0.72
N ILE A 281 3.99 -11.65 1.50
CA ILE A 281 5.10 -11.94 2.42
C ILE A 281 4.46 -12.35 3.74
N PRO A 282 4.73 -13.58 4.25
CA PRO A 282 4.21 -14.00 5.54
C PRO A 282 4.69 -13.05 6.64
N ILE A 283 3.74 -12.57 7.44
CA ILE A 283 4.04 -11.77 8.63
C ILE A 283 3.76 -12.67 9.82
N PRO A 284 4.79 -13.10 10.56
CA PRO A 284 4.59 -13.94 11.72
C PRO A 284 3.67 -13.23 12.73
N ASP A 285 2.70 -13.95 13.29
CA ASP A 285 1.82 -13.44 14.35
C ASP A 285 2.60 -12.91 15.57
N SER A 286 3.83 -13.41 15.75
CA SER A 286 4.86 -12.86 16.62
C SER A 286 6.21 -13.00 15.92
N PRO A 287 6.97 -11.92 15.72
CA PRO A 287 8.32 -12.04 15.20
C PRO A 287 9.18 -12.78 16.23
N ASP A 288 10.13 -13.59 15.74
CA ASP A 288 11.11 -14.24 16.62
C ASP A 288 11.98 -13.23 17.39
N PHE A 289 12.17 -12.05 16.79
CA PHE A 289 12.93 -10.92 17.30
C PHE A 289 12.35 -9.60 16.78
N PHE A 290 12.44 -8.53 17.56
CA PHE A 290 12.02 -7.17 17.17
C PHE A 290 12.94 -6.11 17.77
N PRO A 291 12.92 -4.89 17.21
CA PRO A 291 13.72 -3.77 17.69
C PRO A 291 13.35 -3.47 19.15
N LEU A 292 14.33 -3.62 20.03
CA LEU A 292 14.18 -3.44 21.47
C LEU A 292 13.92 -1.97 21.82
N ASP A 293 14.54 -1.03 21.10
CA ASP A 293 14.24 0.41 21.17
C ASP A 293 12.77 0.71 20.95
N ASP A 294 12.23 0.25 19.81
CA ASP A 294 10.83 0.49 19.49
C ASP A 294 9.92 -0.16 20.52
N ALA A 295 10.22 -1.40 20.92
CA ALA A 295 9.45 -2.10 21.94
C ALA A 295 9.46 -1.37 23.28
N MET A 296 10.63 -0.92 23.75
CA MET A 296 10.72 -0.18 25.01
C MET A 296 9.97 1.15 24.92
N LYS A 297 10.12 1.88 23.82
CA LYS A 297 9.40 3.15 23.60
C LYS A 297 7.89 2.97 23.65
N GLN A 298 7.36 1.95 22.97
CA GLN A 298 5.92 1.66 22.97
C GLN A 298 5.39 1.25 24.34
N LEU A 299 6.22 0.57 25.14
CA LEU A 299 5.87 0.14 26.49
C LEU A 299 6.10 1.21 27.56
N GLY A 300 6.58 2.40 27.21
CA GLY A 300 6.89 3.47 28.17
C GLY A 300 8.21 3.29 28.92
N GLY A 301 9.12 2.50 28.37
CA GLY A 301 10.53 2.44 28.78
C GLY A 301 11.46 3.20 27.83
N ASP A 302 12.75 3.05 28.08
CA ASP A 302 13.82 3.67 27.32
C ASP A 302 14.93 2.65 27.03
N MET A 303 15.61 2.80 25.91
CA MET A 303 16.79 2.00 25.57
C MET A 303 17.84 2.86 24.88
N GLN A 304 19.09 2.68 25.29
CA GLN A 304 20.25 3.33 24.69
C GLN A 304 21.24 2.28 24.21
N LEU A 305 21.70 2.43 22.97
CA LEU A 305 22.81 1.67 22.40
C LEU A 305 24.04 2.59 22.31
N ASP A 306 25.11 2.23 23.01
CA ASP A 306 26.42 2.86 22.88
C ASP A 306 27.42 1.79 22.41
N HIS A 307 27.80 1.86 21.13
CA HIS A 307 28.60 0.83 20.44
C HIS A 307 27.98 -0.57 20.56
N GLN A 308 28.49 -1.39 21.48
CA GLN A 308 27.96 -2.73 21.77
C GLN A 308 27.21 -2.80 23.09
N LYS A 309 27.22 -1.74 23.91
CA LYS A 309 26.59 -1.69 25.22
C LYS A 309 25.14 -1.28 25.07
N VAL A 310 24.24 -2.10 25.60
CA VAL A 310 22.80 -1.84 25.62
C VAL A 310 22.40 -1.49 27.05
N ILE A 311 21.76 -0.33 27.24
CA ILE A 311 21.19 0.11 28.51
C ILE A 311 19.69 0.17 28.34
N ILE A 312 18.95 -0.53 29.21
CA ILE A 312 17.49 -0.61 29.15
C ILE A 312 16.94 -0.04 30.46
N ARG A 313 15.95 0.83 30.38
CA ARG A 313 15.23 1.37 31.52
C ARG A 313 13.75 1.07 31.35
N TYR A 314 13.13 0.51 32.38
CA TYR A 314 11.71 0.23 32.37
C TYR A 314 11.18 0.33 33.80
N GLN A 315 10.23 1.24 34.02
CA GLN A 315 9.74 1.55 35.36
C GLN A 315 10.93 1.96 36.27
N ASP A 316 11.04 1.36 37.45
CA ASP A 316 12.09 1.56 38.45
C ASP A 316 13.35 0.71 38.20
N ARG A 317 13.38 -0.07 37.11
CA ARG A 317 14.46 -1.01 36.82
C ARG A 317 15.35 -0.52 35.69
N TYR A 318 16.65 -0.79 35.81
CA TYR A 318 17.58 -0.66 34.69
C TYR A 318 18.39 -1.93 34.52
N TRP A 319 18.79 -2.20 33.28
CA TRP A 319 19.71 -3.26 32.92
C TRP A 319 20.79 -2.76 31.96
N VAL A 320 21.96 -3.36 32.06
CA VAL A 320 23.09 -3.13 31.17
C VAL A 320 23.55 -4.48 30.63
N GLY A 321 23.69 -4.58 29.32
CA GLY A 321 24.27 -5.75 28.67
C GLY A 321 25.06 -5.37 27.44
N LYS A 322 25.41 -6.39 26.65
CA LYS A 322 26.10 -6.22 25.39
C LYS A 322 25.37 -6.94 24.25
N ILE A 323 25.51 -6.43 23.04
CA ILE A 323 25.17 -7.18 21.82
C ILE A 323 25.91 -8.52 21.84
N ARG A 324 25.24 -9.58 21.36
CA ARG A 324 25.60 -11.01 21.42
C ARG A 324 25.64 -11.61 22.83
N SER A 325 25.33 -10.86 23.88
CA SER A 325 25.17 -11.38 25.24
C SER A 325 23.77 -11.94 25.47
N MET A 326 23.67 -12.98 26.30
CA MET A 326 22.43 -13.48 26.88
C MET A 326 22.21 -13.00 28.32
N GLU A 327 23.11 -12.17 28.85
CA GLU A 327 23.02 -11.63 30.20
C GLU A 327 22.87 -10.10 30.18
N LEU A 328 21.89 -9.65 30.96
CA LEU A 328 21.60 -8.27 31.29
C LEU A 328 21.76 -8.09 32.81
N ARG A 329 22.60 -7.14 33.26
CA ARG A 329 22.88 -6.90 34.68
C ARG A 329 22.27 -5.59 35.12
N GLY A 330 21.53 -5.60 36.22
CA GLY A 330 20.71 -4.46 36.61
C GLY A 330 20.38 -4.39 38.09
N THR A 331 19.53 -3.43 38.45
CA THR A 331 19.04 -3.23 39.83
C THR A 331 18.33 -4.44 40.42
N ALA A 332 17.68 -5.23 39.57
CA ALA A 332 16.99 -6.46 39.98
C ALA A 332 17.86 -7.73 39.85
N GLY A 333 19.19 -7.58 39.74
CA GLY A 333 20.13 -8.68 39.55
C GLY A 333 20.42 -9.00 38.08
N ILE A 334 20.79 -10.25 37.80
CA ILE A 334 21.11 -10.73 36.44
C ILE A 334 19.84 -11.29 35.79
N LEU A 335 19.40 -10.65 34.71
CA LEU A 335 18.38 -11.17 33.81
C LEU A 335 19.05 -12.00 32.71
N ARG A 336 18.74 -13.30 32.66
CA ARG A 336 19.22 -14.22 31.61
C ARG A 336 18.16 -14.34 30.51
N LEU A 337 18.56 -13.98 29.30
CA LEU A 337 17.78 -14.08 28.08
C LEU A 337 17.86 -15.51 27.53
N LYS A 338 16.82 -15.95 26.82
CA LYS A 338 16.77 -17.23 26.11
C LYS A 338 17.49 -17.17 24.77
N LYS A 339 17.53 -15.99 24.14
CA LYS A 339 18.31 -15.74 22.93
C LYS A 339 19.26 -14.54 23.17
N PRO A 340 20.43 -14.49 22.52
CA PRO A 340 21.33 -13.35 22.66
C PRO A 340 20.69 -12.09 22.07
N LEU A 341 21.04 -10.92 22.61
CA LEU A 341 20.73 -9.65 21.95
C LEU A 341 21.45 -9.61 20.61
N LEU A 342 20.73 -9.36 19.52
CA LEU A 342 21.32 -9.25 18.19
C LEU A 342 21.34 -7.79 17.75
N LEU A 343 22.25 -7.43 16.85
CA LEU A 343 22.20 -6.13 16.19
C LEU A 343 21.77 -6.35 14.73
N ARG A 344 20.68 -5.70 14.30
CA ARG A 344 20.20 -5.76 12.92
C ARG A 344 19.84 -4.36 12.46
N GLY A 345 20.43 -3.90 11.35
CA GLY A 345 20.17 -2.56 10.83
C GLY A 345 20.49 -1.42 11.79
N GLY A 346 21.41 -1.62 12.75
CA GLY A 346 21.70 -0.64 13.80
C GLY A 346 20.82 -0.74 15.05
N HIS A 347 19.77 -1.57 15.03
CA HIS A 347 18.84 -1.73 16.14
C HIS A 347 19.17 -2.99 16.96
N PRO A 348 19.23 -2.90 18.30
CA PRO A 348 19.28 -4.07 19.17
C PRO A 348 17.98 -4.84 19.08
N MET A 349 18.05 -6.16 18.95
CA MET A 349 16.91 -7.04 18.76
C MET A 349 16.75 -7.94 19.98
N ILE A 350 15.53 -8.04 20.50
CA ILE A 350 15.15 -8.92 21.62
C ILE A 350 14.08 -9.92 21.16
N SER A 351 14.09 -11.14 21.73
CA SER A 351 13.04 -12.12 21.45
C SER A 351 11.76 -11.81 22.24
N TRP A 352 10.61 -12.31 21.77
CA TRP A 352 9.33 -12.06 22.44
C TRP A 352 9.20 -12.61 23.84
N LYS A 353 9.69 -13.83 24.04
CA LYS A 353 9.74 -14.42 25.37
C LYS A 353 10.65 -13.61 26.29
N ASP A 354 11.74 -13.07 25.77
CA ASP A 354 12.68 -12.29 26.57
C ASP A 354 12.17 -10.88 26.89
N LEU A 355 11.45 -10.22 25.96
CA LEU A 355 10.78 -8.95 26.21
C LEU A 355 9.73 -9.08 27.33
N GLN A 356 8.88 -10.10 27.26
CA GLN A 356 7.88 -10.38 28.29
C GLN A 356 8.54 -10.71 29.65
N THR A 357 9.69 -11.38 29.64
CA THR A 357 10.48 -11.66 30.84
C THR A 357 11.07 -10.38 31.44
N LEU A 358 11.62 -9.50 30.59
CA LEU A 358 12.18 -8.21 30.98
C LEU A 358 11.12 -7.32 31.63
N THR A 359 9.95 -7.20 30.99
CA THR A 359 8.86 -6.35 31.48
C THR A 359 8.12 -6.99 32.66
N ARG A 360 8.22 -8.31 32.84
CA ARG A 360 7.44 -9.14 33.77
C ARG A 360 5.93 -9.08 33.50
N GLN A 361 5.56 -8.85 32.25
CA GLN A 361 4.17 -8.70 31.84
C GLN A 361 3.92 -9.46 30.55
N GLN A 362 2.72 -10.03 30.42
CA GLN A 362 2.29 -10.52 29.13
C GLN A 362 1.97 -9.33 28.22
N ALA A 363 2.56 -9.33 27.04
CA ALA A 363 2.24 -8.39 25.98
C ALA A 363 1.42 -9.07 24.87
N GLN A 364 0.82 -8.28 24.00
CA GLN A 364 0.26 -8.64 22.70
C GLN A 364 0.99 -7.84 21.63
N TYR A 365 1.34 -8.50 20.53
CA TYR A 365 1.88 -7.84 19.34
C TYR A 365 0.80 -7.83 18.29
N ASP A 366 0.55 -6.66 17.73
CA ASP A 366 -0.25 -6.54 16.51
C ASP A 366 0.70 -6.49 15.31
N PRO A 367 0.81 -7.58 14.53
CA PRO A 367 1.68 -7.61 13.36
C PRO A 367 1.25 -6.63 12.26
N ALA A 368 0.00 -6.16 12.26
CA ALA A 368 -0.49 -5.18 11.29
C ALA A 368 0.00 -3.76 11.58
N THR A 369 0.12 -3.40 12.86
CA THR A 369 0.52 -2.05 13.30
C THR A 369 1.93 -2.01 13.87
N ARG A 370 2.57 -3.18 14.00
CA ARG A 370 3.80 -3.40 14.78
C ARG A 370 3.70 -2.84 16.22
N GLN A 371 2.49 -2.73 16.77
CA GLN A 371 2.26 -2.23 18.12
C GLN A 371 2.34 -3.34 19.16
N ILE A 372 2.92 -3.00 20.31
CA ILE A 372 3.04 -3.83 21.50
C ILE A 372 2.17 -3.20 22.58
N SER A 373 1.20 -3.96 23.06
CA SER A 373 0.38 -3.57 24.20
C SER A 373 0.52 -4.58 25.34
N LEU A 374 0.43 -4.10 26.58
CA LEU A 374 0.46 -4.96 27.76
C LEU A 374 -0.94 -5.54 27.97
N ARG A 375 -1.06 -6.85 28.19
CA ARG A 375 -2.33 -7.45 28.58
C ARG A 375 -2.69 -6.91 29.96
N LYS A 376 -3.87 -6.28 30.06
CA LYS A 376 -4.46 -5.98 31.37
C LYS A 376 -4.61 -7.29 32.14
N PRO A 377 -4.21 -7.38 33.42
CA PRO A 377 -4.53 -8.54 34.22
C PRO A 377 -6.05 -8.73 34.18
N LEU A 378 -6.50 -9.97 33.92
CA LEU A 378 -7.90 -10.33 34.07
C LEU A 378 -8.29 -9.91 35.49
N MET A 379 -9.19 -8.93 35.60
CA MET A 379 -9.85 -8.69 36.88
C MET A 379 -10.62 -9.96 37.18
N THR A 380 -10.08 -10.79 38.07
CA THR A 380 -10.85 -11.84 38.69
C THR A 380 -11.93 -11.12 39.49
N HIS A 381 -13.17 -11.12 38.98
CA HIS A 381 -14.32 -10.79 39.81
C HIS A 381 -14.34 -11.83 40.93
N SER A 382 -13.82 -11.45 42.09
CA SER A 382 -14.12 -12.12 43.34
C SER A 382 -15.57 -11.76 43.70
N SER A 383 -16.47 -12.72 43.53
CA SER A 383 -17.75 -12.78 44.22
C SER A 383 -18.01 -14.24 44.57
#